data_AF-A0A2X2WPI1-F1
#
_entry.id   AF-A0A2X2WPI1-F1
#
_cell.length_a   1.000
_cell.length_b   1.000
_cell.length_c   1.000
_cell.angle_alpha   90.00
_cell.angle_beta   90.00
_cell.angle_gamma   90.00
#
_symmetry.space_group_name_H-M   'P 1'
#
loop_
_entity.id
_entity.type
_entity.pdbx_description
1 polymer ?
#
loop_
_entity_poly.entity_id
_entity_poly.type
_entity_poly.pdbx_seq_one_letter_code
_entity_poly.pdbx_strand_id
1 'polypeptide(L)'
;MDAAELIDELKRLQRQGKDIGQYLYLRRYERSRKHSAAMMLAGMQGFRELFAGENPAKKLLRDIGLKLADTLPGVKPQLIRQAMGLNDLPEWLR
;
A
#
# COMPACT_ATOMS: atom_id res chain seq x y z
N MET A 1 3.19 1.77 -7.41
CA MET A 1 3.70 0.79 -8.40
C MET A 1 5.23 0.79 -8.35
N ASP A 2 5.86 -0.36 -8.13
CA ASP A 2 7.32 -0.45 -7.91
C ASP A 2 8.14 0.18 -9.04
N ALA A 3 7.83 -0.14 -10.30
CA ALA A 3 8.56 0.39 -11.45
C ALA A 3 8.46 1.91 -11.59
N ALA A 4 7.27 2.48 -11.34
CA ALA A 4 7.06 3.92 -11.45
C ALA A 4 7.84 4.70 -10.36
N GLU A 5 7.86 4.17 -9.13
CA GLU A 5 8.67 4.74 -8.05
C GLU A 5 10.17 4.61 -8.32
N LEU A 6 10.61 3.49 -8.90
CA LEU A 6 12.01 3.31 -9.28
C LEU A 6 12.43 4.34 -10.33
N ILE A 7 11.60 4.58 -11.35
CA ILE A 7 11.87 5.60 -12.38
C ILE A 7 12.04 6.98 -11.74
N ASP A 8 11.19 7.33 -10.77
CA ASP A 8 11.27 8.62 -10.08
C ASP A 8 12.56 8.75 -9.26
N GLU A 9 12.93 7.70 -8.53
CA GLU A 9 14.19 7.66 -7.76
C GLU A 9 15.41 7.75 -8.68
N LEU A 10 15.42 7.05 -9.81
CA LEU A 10 16.50 7.12 -10.80
C LEU A 10 16.62 8.53 -11.40
N LYS A 11 15.51 9.17 -11.77
CA LYS A 11 15.50 10.56 -12.24
C LYS A 11 16.05 11.51 -11.18
N ARG A 12 15.71 11.30 -9.91
CA ARG A 12 16.24 12.09 -8.78
C ARG A 12 17.75 11.93 -8.64
N LEU A 13 18.28 10.70 -8.73
CA LEU A 13 19.72 10.43 -8.64
C LEU A 13 20.49 11.00 -9.82
N GLN A 14 19.95 10.85 -11.04
CA GLN A 14 20.52 11.42 -12.24
C GLN A 14 20.63 12.94 -12.16
N ARG A 15 19.57 13.63 -11.70
CA ARG A 15 19.59 15.09 -11.47
C ARG A 15 20.62 15.54 -10.43
N GLN A 16 20.97 14.66 -9.48
CA GLN A 16 21.99 14.90 -8.46
C GLN A 16 23.41 14.53 -8.94
N GLY A 17 23.58 14.07 -10.18
CA GLY A 17 24.87 13.59 -10.70
C GLY A 17 25.41 12.36 -9.97
N LYS A 18 24.53 11.60 -9.29
CA LYS A 18 24.91 10.41 -8.53
C LYS A 18 24.89 9.17 -9.42
N ASP A 19 25.77 8.22 -9.12
CA ASP A 19 25.75 6.91 -9.74
C ASP A 19 24.44 6.18 -9.40
N ILE A 20 23.65 5.88 -10.42
CA ILE A 20 22.37 5.20 -10.32
C ILE A 20 22.50 3.73 -9.93
N GLY A 21 23.67 3.11 -10.14
CA GLY A 21 23.97 1.73 -9.76
C GLY A 21 24.42 1.59 -8.30
N GLN A 22 24.72 2.70 -7.62
CA GLN A 22 25.25 2.65 -6.26
C GLN A 22 24.14 2.31 -5.26
N TYR A 23 24.22 1.09 -4.70
CA TYR A 23 23.23 0.54 -3.77
C TYR A 23 22.89 1.46 -2.58
N LEU A 24 23.87 2.23 -2.09
CA LEU A 24 23.67 3.19 -1.01
C LEU A 24 22.51 4.15 -1.29
N TYR A 25 22.38 4.60 -2.54
CA TYR A 25 21.34 5.54 -2.95
C TYR A 25 19.98 4.87 -3.18
N LEU A 26 19.97 3.56 -3.46
CA LEU A 26 18.75 2.77 -3.66
C LEU A 26 18.14 2.26 -2.35
N ARG A 27 18.85 2.31 -1.21
CA ARG A 27 18.32 1.86 0.09
C ARG A 27 17.01 2.54 0.49
N ARG A 28 16.81 3.81 0.11
CA ARG A 28 15.57 4.53 0.43
C ARG A 28 14.39 3.93 -0.32
N TYR A 29 14.55 3.72 -1.63
CA TYR A 29 13.57 3.04 -2.47
C TYR A 29 13.25 1.64 -1.91
N GLU A 30 14.29 0.83 -1.64
CA GLU A 30 14.11 -0.53 -1.12
C GLU A 30 13.31 -0.57 0.20
N ARG A 31 13.60 0.33 1.14
CA ARG A 31 12.86 0.41 2.41
C ARG A 31 11.38 0.78 2.19
N SER A 32 11.11 1.74 1.31
CA SER A 32 9.74 2.14 0.97
C SER A 32 8.96 0.94 0.41
N ARG A 33 9.56 0.22 -0.55
CA ARG A 33 8.91 -0.94 -1.19
C ARG A 33 8.71 -2.11 -0.22
N LYS A 34 9.69 -2.38 0.65
CA LYS A 34 9.55 -3.41 1.70
C LYS A 34 8.39 -3.11 2.65
N HIS A 35 8.25 -1.86 3.06
CA HIS A 35 7.13 -1.44 3.90
C HIS A 35 5.78 -1.60 3.17
N SER A 36 5.69 -1.13 1.92
CA SER A 36 4.47 -1.30 1.11
C SER A 36 4.09 -2.76 0.92
N ALA A 37 5.07 -3.63 0.61
CA ALA A 37 4.84 -5.06 0.45
C ALA A 37 4.37 -5.73 1.74
N ALA A 38 4.99 -5.38 2.89
CA ALA A 38 4.60 -5.89 4.20
C ALA A 38 3.16 -5.49 4.55
N MET A 39 2.76 -4.24 4.29
CA MET A 39 1.39 -3.76 4.48
C MET A 39 0.39 -4.53 3.62
N MET A 40 0.72 -4.79 2.36
CA MET A 40 -0.16 -5.54 1.46
C MET A 40 -0.33 -6.99 1.92
N LEU A 41 0.76 -7.66 2.31
CA LEU A 41 0.74 -9.02 2.85
C LEU A 41 -0.09 -9.11 4.14
N ALA A 42 0.18 -8.22 5.10
CA ALA A 42 -0.54 -8.17 6.37
C ALA A 42 -2.04 -7.88 6.14
N GLY A 43 -2.36 -6.95 5.23
CA GLY A 43 -3.74 -6.65 4.86
C GLY A 43 -4.46 -7.86 4.27
N MET A 44 -3.86 -8.52 3.27
CA MET A 44 -4.46 -9.70 2.63
C MET A 44 -4.61 -10.87 3.59
N GLN A 45 -3.63 -11.11 4.46
CA GLN A 45 -3.72 -12.12 5.49
C GLN A 45 -4.83 -11.78 6.50
N GLY A 46 -4.92 -10.53 6.94
CA GLY A 46 -5.98 -10.06 7.81
C GLY A 46 -7.37 -10.24 7.19
N PHE A 47 -7.54 -9.90 5.91
CA PHE A 47 -8.78 -10.17 5.17
C PHE A 47 -9.08 -11.67 5.13
N ARG A 48 -8.11 -12.50 4.75
CA ARG A 48 -8.29 -13.96 4.71
C ARG A 48 -8.72 -14.50 6.08
N GLU A 49 -8.04 -14.12 7.15
CA GLU A 49 -8.33 -14.61 8.49
C GLU A 49 -9.67 -14.11 9.03
N LEU A 50 -10.02 -12.86 8.73
CA LEU A 50 -11.28 -12.25 9.15
C LEU A 50 -12.46 -12.95 8.49
N PHE A 51 -12.38 -13.25 7.20
CA PHE A 51 -13.46 -13.89 6.42
C PHE A 51 -13.43 -15.43 6.47
N ALA A 52 -12.32 -16.05 6.90
CA ALA A 52 -12.23 -17.50 7.04
C ALA A 52 -12.94 -18.03 8.31
N GLY A 53 -13.73 -19.08 8.12
CA GLY A 53 -14.38 -19.86 9.17
C GLY A 53 -15.57 -19.16 9.84
N GLU A 54 -16.21 -19.88 10.77
CA GLU A 54 -17.46 -19.49 11.44
C GLU A 54 -17.28 -19.05 12.89
N ASN A 55 -16.09 -18.58 13.27
CA ASN A 55 -15.85 -18.14 14.65
C ASN A 55 -16.75 -16.91 14.98
N PRO A 56 -17.56 -16.97 16.06
CA PRO A 56 -18.52 -15.91 16.40
C PRO A 56 -17.86 -14.56 16.72
N ALA A 57 -16.63 -14.53 17.25
CA ALA A 57 -15.89 -13.30 17.48
C ALA A 57 -15.48 -12.63 16.15
N LYS A 58 -15.07 -13.43 15.16
CA LYS A 58 -14.75 -12.94 13.81
C LYS A 58 -15.99 -12.42 13.09
N LYS A 59 -17.16 -13.03 13.33
CA LYS A 59 -18.44 -12.56 12.80
C LYS A 59 -18.79 -11.18 13.35
N LEU A 60 -18.67 -10.99 14.66
CA LEU A 60 -18.87 -9.69 15.32
C LEU A 60 -17.94 -8.60 14.77
N LEU A 61 -16.65 -8.92 14.61
CA LEU A 61 -15.68 -8.01 14.00
C LEU A 61 -16.01 -7.65 12.55
N ARG A 62 -16.45 -8.63 11.74
CA ARG A 62 -16.93 -8.40 10.36
C ARG A 62 -18.13 -7.47 10.33
N ASP A 63 -19.14 -7.73 11.17
CA ASP A 63 -20.38 -6.95 11.21
C ASP A 63 -20.12 -5.49 11.64
N ILE A 64 -19.23 -5.28 12.61
CA ILE A 64 -18.78 -3.94 13.02
C ILE A 64 -18.03 -3.27 11.87
N GLY A 65 -17.07 -3.96 11.24
CA GLY A 65 -16.28 -3.42 10.14
C GLY A 65 -17.13 -3.01 8.94
N LEU A 66 -18.12 -3.83 8.56
CA LEU A 66 -19.05 -3.53 7.47
C LEU A 66 -19.98 -2.36 7.82
N LYS A 67 -20.51 -2.31 9.05
CA LYS A 67 -21.30 -1.16 9.50
C LYS A 67 -20.49 0.13 9.46
N LEU A 68 -19.26 0.12 9.99
CA LEU A 68 -18.37 1.29 9.95
C LEU A 68 -18.10 1.75 8.52
N ALA A 69 -17.78 0.82 7.61
CA ALA A 69 -17.59 1.13 6.20
C ALA A 69 -18.84 1.73 5.53
N ASP A 70 -20.04 1.36 5.98
CA ASP A 70 -21.31 1.88 5.46
C ASP A 70 -21.69 3.24 6.05
N THR A 71 -21.38 3.48 7.34
CA THR A 71 -21.78 4.69 8.06
C THR A 71 -20.79 5.85 7.95
N LEU A 72 -19.51 5.60 7.65
CA LEU A 72 -18.49 6.64 7.56
C LEU A 72 -18.48 7.32 6.17
N PRO A 73 -18.92 8.58 6.04
CA PRO A 73 -18.87 9.30 4.78
C PRO A 73 -17.42 9.50 4.32
N GLY A 74 -17.14 9.19 3.05
CA GLY A 74 -15.79 9.35 2.46
C GLY A 74 -14.82 8.18 2.66
N VAL A 75 -15.14 7.20 3.51
CA VAL A 75 -14.27 6.03 3.73
C VAL A 75 -14.32 5.05 2.55
N LYS A 76 -15.49 4.80 1.96
CA LYS A 76 -15.61 3.91 0.78
C LYS A 76 -14.71 4.33 -0.39
N PRO A 77 -14.70 5.59 -0.85
CA PRO A 77 -13.78 6.04 -1.90
C PRO A 77 -12.30 5.87 -1.53
N GLN A 78 -11.92 6.12 -0.27
CA GLN A 78 -10.53 5.97 0.19
C GLN A 78 -10.10 4.51 0.21
N LEU A 79 -10.96 3.61 0.70
CA LEU A 79 -10.72 2.17 0.68
C LEU A 79 -10.58 1.65 -0.76
N ILE A 80 -11.44 2.10 -1.67
CA ILE A 80 -11.36 1.75 -3.09
C ILE A 80 -10.05 2.26 -3.71
N ARG A 81 -9.66 3.53 -3.46
CA ARG A 81 -8.38 4.07 -3.95
C ARG A 81 -7.18 3.30 -3.40
N GLN A 82 -7.22 2.90 -2.14
CA GLN A 82 -6.19 2.07 -1.52
C GLN A 82 -6.14 0.68 -2.17
N ALA A 83 -7.29 0.03 -2.39
CA ALA A 83 -7.39 -1.28 -3.03
C ALA A 83 -6.91 -1.25 -4.49
N MET A 84 -7.13 -0.14 -5.19
CA MET A 84 -6.61 0.11 -6.54
C MET A 84 -5.12 0.48 -6.56
N GLY A 85 -4.47 0.65 -5.40
CA GLY A 85 -3.06 1.02 -5.29
C GLY A 85 -2.76 2.46 -5.72
N LEU A 86 -3.77 3.33 -5.80
CA LEU A 86 -3.63 4.70 -6.31
C LEU A 86 -2.94 5.66 -5.33
N ASN A 87 -2.84 5.29 -4.06
CA ASN A 87 -2.14 6.11 -3.05
C ASN A 87 -0.62 6.06 -3.21
N ASP A 88 -0.11 5.01 -3.85
CA ASP A 88 1.32 4.68 -3.99
C ASP A 88 1.83 4.99 -5.43
N LEU A 89 1.23 6.01 -6.04
CA LEU A 89 1.61 6.53 -7.35
C LEU A 89 2.52 7.76 -7.18
N PRO A 90 3.65 7.83 -7.91
CA PRO A 90 4.47 9.03 -7.94
C PRO A 90 3.69 10.21 -8.56
N GLU A 91 4.02 11.45 -8.18
CA GLU A 91 3.23 12.64 -8.55
C GLU A 91 3.03 12.82 -10.06
N TRP A 92 4.02 12.43 -10.87
CA TRP A 92 3.94 12.52 -12.33
C TRP A 92 2.97 11.52 -12.97
N LEU A 93 2.48 10.52 -12.21
CA LEU A 93 1.57 9.46 -12.66
C LEU A 93 0.18 9.55 -11.98
N ARG A 94 0.00 10.48 -11.04
CA ARG A 94 -1.30 10.76 -10.39
C ARG A 94 -2.17 11.62 -11.30
#